data_AF-A0A2N0H8S6-F1
#
_entry.id   AF-A0A2N0H8S6-F1
#
_cell.length_a   1.000
_cell.length_b   1.000
_cell.length_c   1.000
_cell.angle_alpha   90.00
_cell.angle_beta   90.00
_cell.angle_gamma   90.00
#
_symmetry.space_group_name_H-M   'P 1'
#
loop_
_entity.id
_entity.type
_entity.pdbx_description
1 polymer ?
#
loop_
_entity_poly.entity_id
_entity_poly.type
_entity_poly.pdbx_seq_one_letter_code
_entity_poly.pdbx_strand_id
1 'polypeptide(L)'
;MKFIFLITFCSLITFGKLFASNDSIISLRLNELKSKGINNSFVMETYSTGCHCCGTNDNCNYESSQIYFFWRDKDKDFIQTYNKCGSPIKAIHNKVFDFYLQNRKTILKEEVKSYLISEKDGLVMELIIDDSRHVKFYLGAGEKYIVKEYDAYQLTNMENDQPNQNFERNNSLKLVKLQKSIDDLINTQ
;
A
#
# COMPACT_ATOMS: atom_id res chain seq x y z
N MET A 1 -13.99 36.53 -56.10
CA MET A 1 -13.11 35.36 -55.90
C MET A 1 -12.28 35.61 -54.64
N LYS A 2 -12.61 34.96 -53.51
CA LYS A 2 -11.76 34.89 -52.31
C LYS A 2 -12.19 33.64 -51.53
N PHE A 3 -11.37 32.60 -51.64
CA PHE A 3 -11.48 31.34 -50.92
C PHE A 3 -11.23 31.59 -49.43
N ILE A 4 -12.17 31.17 -48.57
CA ILE A 4 -11.95 31.08 -47.13
C ILE A 4 -11.44 29.67 -46.86
N PHE A 5 -10.15 29.56 -46.54
CA PHE A 5 -9.51 28.31 -46.14
C PHE A 5 -9.87 28.04 -44.67
N LEU A 6 -10.80 27.12 -44.43
CA LEU A 6 -11.13 26.60 -43.10
C LEU A 6 -10.04 25.59 -42.72
N ILE A 7 -9.00 26.03 -42.01
CA ILE A 7 -8.00 25.13 -41.44
C ILE A 7 -8.60 24.54 -40.16
N THR A 8 -9.28 23.40 -40.30
CA THR A 8 -9.57 22.50 -39.18
C THR A 8 -8.26 21.93 -38.66
N PHE A 9 -7.73 22.55 -37.60
CA PHE A 9 -6.65 22.01 -36.79
C PHE A 9 -7.21 20.81 -36.00
N CYS A 10 -7.19 19.64 -36.64
CA CYS A 10 -7.38 18.37 -35.94
C CYS A 10 -6.08 18.09 -35.18
N SER A 11 -5.93 18.71 -34.01
CA SER A 11 -4.90 18.30 -33.06
C SER A 11 -5.31 16.92 -32.53
N LEU A 12 -4.80 15.89 -33.19
CA LEU A 12 -4.65 14.55 -32.63
C LEU A 12 -3.82 14.71 -31.35
N ILE A 13 -4.52 14.85 -30.22
CA ILE A 13 -3.94 14.65 -28.90
C ILE A 13 -3.58 13.17 -28.86
N THR A 14 -2.33 12.87 -29.21
CA THR A 14 -1.72 11.61 -28.84
C THR A 14 -1.69 11.60 -27.32
N PHE A 15 -2.66 10.90 -26.71
CA PHE A 15 -2.55 10.48 -25.32
C PHE A 15 -1.35 9.53 -25.24
N GLY A 16 -0.16 10.12 -25.08
CA GLY A 16 0.96 9.40 -24.50
C GLY A 16 0.46 8.84 -23.18
N LYS A 17 0.53 7.52 -23.02
CA LYS A 17 0.25 6.87 -21.74
C LYS A 17 1.26 7.45 -20.74
N LEU A 18 0.85 8.49 -20.03
CA LEU A 18 1.53 8.96 -18.84
C LEU A 18 1.49 7.76 -17.89
N PHE A 19 2.63 7.16 -17.60
CA PHE A 19 2.71 6.16 -16.54
C PHE A 19 2.33 6.88 -15.25
N ALA A 20 1.07 6.75 -14.84
CA ALA A 20 0.60 7.32 -13.60
C ALA A 20 1.41 6.71 -12.45
N SER A 21 1.91 7.54 -11.54
CA SER A 21 2.51 7.03 -10.30
C SER A 21 1.49 6.21 -9.52
N ASN A 22 1.95 5.26 -8.71
CA ASN A 22 1.09 4.47 -7.83
C ASN A 22 0.18 5.36 -6.98
N ASP A 23 0.73 6.45 -6.43
CA ASP A 23 -0.04 7.47 -5.70
C ASP A 23 -1.20 8.06 -6.52
N SER A 24 -1.00 8.29 -7.82
CA SER A 24 -2.04 8.82 -8.72
C SER A 24 -3.15 7.79 -8.95
N ILE A 25 -2.79 6.53 -9.16
CA ILE A 25 -3.74 5.41 -9.34
C ILE A 25 -4.56 5.20 -8.06
N ILE A 26 -3.89 5.20 -6.92
CA ILE A 26 -4.51 5.06 -5.60
C ILE A 26 -5.47 6.22 -5.35
N SER A 27 -5.04 7.45 -5.59
CA SER A 27 -5.88 8.65 -5.41
C SER A 27 -7.11 8.62 -6.31
N LEU A 28 -6.95 8.28 -7.58
CA LEU A 28 -8.06 8.18 -8.53
C LEU A 28 -9.08 7.13 -8.07
N ARG A 29 -8.62 5.94 -7.69
CA ARG A 29 -9.50 4.86 -7.24
C ARG A 29 -10.22 5.18 -5.93
N LEU A 30 -9.52 5.78 -4.96
CA LEU A 30 -10.11 6.21 -3.70
C LEU A 30 -11.18 7.30 -3.92
N ASN A 31 -10.98 8.21 -4.87
CA ASN A 31 -11.96 9.22 -5.25
C ASN A 31 -13.19 8.60 -5.95
N GLU A 32 -13.00 7.59 -6.80
CA GLU A 32 -14.11 6.83 -7.41
C GLU A 32 -14.97 6.11 -6.36
N LEU A 33 -14.34 5.53 -5.33
CA LEU A 33 -15.08 4.89 -4.23
C LEU A 33 -15.87 5.94 -3.44
N LYS A 34 -15.24 7.08 -3.13
CA LYS A 34 -15.88 8.18 -2.41
C LYS A 34 -17.07 8.76 -3.19
N SER A 35 -16.95 8.94 -4.51
CA SER A 35 -18.05 9.46 -5.34
C SER A 35 -19.25 8.52 -5.42
N LYS A 36 -19.06 7.23 -5.12
CA LYS A 36 -20.11 6.22 -4.97
C LYS A 36 -20.69 6.14 -3.55
N GLY A 37 -20.27 7.02 -2.64
CA GLY A 37 -20.71 7.02 -1.25
C GLY A 37 -20.00 5.99 -0.36
N ILE A 38 -18.94 5.34 -0.86
CA ILE A 38 -18.16 4.35 -0.11
C ILE A 38 -17.13 5.10 0.72
N ASN A 39 -17.48 5.35 1.99
CA ASN A 39 -16.65 6.11 2.93
C ASN A 39 -15.70 5.23 3.76
N ASN A 40 -15.93 3.92 3.76
CA ASN A 40 -15.10 2.95 4.43
C ASN A 40 -14.27 2.22 3.38
N SER A 41 -13.03 2.65 3.21
CA SER A 41 -12.04 2.02 2.37
C SER A 41 -10.65 2.21 2.96
N PHE A 42 -9.74 1.34 2.56
CA PHE A 42 -8.31 1.53 2.78
C PHE A 42 -7.53 0.84 1.66
N VAL A 43 -6.25 1.20 1.53
CA VAL A 43 -5.33 0.60 0.56
C VAL A 43 -4.09 0.12 1.30
N MET A 44 -3.58 -1.04 0.90
CA MET A 44 -2.23 -1.49 1.24
C MET A 44 -1.41 -1.56 -0.04
N GLU A 45 -0.25 -0.94 -0.02
CA GLU A 45 0.78 -1.01 -1.04
C GLU A 45 2.02 -1.64 -0.42
N THR A 46 2.62 -2.62 -1.10
CA THR A 46 3.93 -3.15 -0.74
C THR A 46 4.89 -2.88 -1.89
N TYR A 47 6.12 -2.47 -1.59
CA TYR A 47 7.15 -2.25 -2.62
C TYR A 47 8.53 -2.51 -2.04
N SER A 48 9.54 -2.70 -2.90
CA SER A 48 10.93 -2.85 -2.47
C SER A 48 11.77 -1.70 -2.99
N THR A 49 12.60 -1.12 -2.12
CA THR A 49 13.71 -0.23 -2.54
C THR A 49 14.89 -1.10 -2.97
N GLY A 50 15.78 -0.64 -3.86
CA GLY A 50 17.01 -1.38 -4.20
C GLY A 50 16.91 -2.45 -5.30
N CYS A 51 15.71 -2.94 -5.62
CA CYS A 51 15.51 -3.89 -6.72
C CYS A 51 15.58 -3.20 -8.11
N HIS A 52 16.78 -2.98 -8.63
CA HIS A 52 17.00 -2.41 -9.98
C HIS A 52 16.75 -3.42 -11.13
N CYS A 53 16.63 -4.72 -10.81
CA CYS A 53 16.63 -5.79 -11.82
C CYS A 53 15.79 -7.04 -11.48
N CYS A 54 14.89 -7.04 -10.50
CA CYS A 54 14.14 -8.26 -10.16
C CYS A 54 13.01 -8.51 -11.17
N GLY A 55 13.40 -8.90 -12.38
CA GLY A 55 12.51 -9.52 -13.32
C GLY A 55 12.09 -10.89 -12.78
N THR A 56 10.78 -11.14 -12.76
CA THR A 56 10.25 -12.47 -13.08
C THR A 56 9.00 -12.34 -13.95
N ASN A 57 8.93 -13.29 -14.88
CA ASN A 57 7.97 -13.55 -15.97
C ASN A 57 6.47 -13.56 -15.65
N ASP A 58 5.96 -12.83 -14.66
CA ASP A 58 4.51 -12.62 -14.53
C ASP A 58 4.12 -11.35 -15.26
N ASN A 59 3.60 -11.52 -16.48
CA ASN A 59 3.08 -10.45 -17.34
C ASN A 59 2.03 -9.54 -16.65
N CYS A 60 1.56 -9.94 -15.47
CA CYS A 60 0.48 -9.32 -14.73
C CYS A 60 0.91 -8.53 -13.49
N ASN A 61 2.12 -8.67 -12.95
CA ASN A 61 2.51 -7.94 -11.73
C ASN A 61 3.38 -6.71 -12.04
N TYR A 62 3.27 -5.65 -11.23
CA TYR A 62 4.28 -4.59 -11.25
C TYR A 62 5.53 -5.13 -10.55
N GLU A 63 6.69 -5.00 -11.20
CA GLU A 63 7.94 -5.67 -10.77
C GLU A 63 8.41 -5.22 -9.38
N SER A 64 7.98 -4.04 -8.93
CA SER A 64 8.42 -3.42 -7.69
C SER A 64 7.32 -3.05 -6.72
N SER A 65 6.02 -3.25 -7.05
CA SER A 65 4.93 -2.84 -6.16
C SER A 65 3.66 -3.70 -6.32
N GLN A 66 2.97 -3.97 -5.21
CA GLN A 66 1.65 -4.61 -5.19
C GLN A 66 0.67 -3.72 -4.44
N ILE A 67 -0.48 -3.43 -5.05
CA ILE A 67 -1.49 -2.54 -4.47
C ILE A 67 -2.80 -3.31 -4.29
N TYR A 68 -3.37 -3.22 -3.09
CA TYR A 68 -4.60 -3.89 -2.69
C TYR A 68 -5.59 -2.86 -2.16
N PHE A 69 -6.72 -2.73 -2.85
CA PHE A 69 -7.83 -1.88 -2.44
C PHE A 69 -8.84 -2.69 -1.65
N PHE A 70 -9.27 -2.16 -0.50
CA PHE A 70 -10.28 -2.75 0.36
C PHE A 70 -11.43 -1.78 0.58
N TRP A 71 -12.67 -2.24 0.45
CA TRP A 71 -13.84 -1.44 0.78
C TRP A 71 -15.05 -2.29 1.16
N ARG A 72 -16.00 -1.66 1.84
CA ARG A 72 -17.32 -2.23 2.17
C ARG A 72 -18.42 -1.48 1.43
N ASP A 73 -19.25 -2.21 0.71
CA ASP A 73 -20.46 -1.69 0.07
C ASP A 73 -21.65 -2.61 0.38
N LYS A 74 -22.74 -2.04 0.92
CA LYS A 74 -23.97 -2.76 1.32
C LYS A 74 -23.70 -4.07 2.07
N ASP A 75 -22.90 -3.97 3.14
CA ASP A 75 -22.49 -5.07 4.02
C ASP A 75 -21.68 -6.20 3.37
N LYS A 76 -21.16 -5.96 2.16
CA LYS A 76 -20.22 -6.86 1.48
C LYS A 76 -18.85 -6.22 1.45
N ASP A 77 -17.84 -7.02 1.77
CA ASP A 77 -16.45 -6.61 1.67
C ASP A 77 -15.88 -7.01 0.33
N PHE A 78 -15.00 -6.16 -0.19
CA PHE A 78 -14.36 -6.35 -1.47
C PHE A 78 -12.86 -6.11 -1.34
N ILE A 79 -12.10 -6.92 -2.07
CA ILE A 79 -10.70 -6.69 -2.36
C ILE A 79 -10.53 -6.54 -3.86
N GLN A 80 -9.65 -5.64 -4.26
CA GLN A 80 -9.19 -5.53 -5.63
C GLN A 80 -7.67 -5.40 -5.64
N THR A 81 -7.00 -6.35 -6.29
CA THR A 81 -5.57 -6.27 -6.55
C THR A 81 -5.35 -5.46 -7.82
N TYR A 82 -4.50 -4.45 -7.76
CA TYR A 82 -4.10 -3.70 -8.94
C TYR A 82 -2.83 -4.30 -9.53
N ASN A 83 -2.94 -4.76 -10.77
CA ASN A 83 -1.90 -5.47 -11.48
C ASN A 83 -2.01 -5.13 -12.99
N LYS A 84 -0.94 -5.36 -13.76
CA LYS A 84 -0.83 -5.04 -15.19
C LYS A 84 -1.86 -5.76 -16.08
N CYS A 85 -2.39 -6.91 -15.66
CA CYS A 85 -3.35 -7.71 -16.43
C CYS A 85 -4.82 -7.40 -16.13
N GLY A 86 -5.08 -6.40 -15.29
CA GLY A 86 -6.42 -6.02 -14.88
C GLY A 86 -6.68 -6.35 -13.42
N SER A 87 -7.64 -5.63 -12.84
CA SER A 87 -7.82 -5.61 -11.40
C SER A 87 -9.08 -6.38 -11.00
N PRO A 88 -9.03 -7.72 -10.85
CA PRO A 88 -10.20 -8.48 -10.48
C PRO A 88 -10.72 -8.01 -9.13
N ILE A 89 -12.01 -7.69 -9.09
CA ILE A 89 -12.72 -7.40 -7.84
C ILE A 89 -13.23 -8.74 -7.31
N LYS A 90 -12.80 -9.09 -6.11
CA LYS A 90 -13.27 -10.28 -5.40
C LYS A 90 -14.10 -9.84 -4.21
N ALA A 91 -15.31 -10.37 -4.10
CA ALA A 91 -16.05 -10.31 -2.85
C ALA A 91 -15.31 -11.18 -1.83
N ILE A 92 -15.09 -10.64 -0.65
CA ILE A 92 -14.45 -11.34 0.46
C ILE A 92 -15.42 -11.35 1.63
N HIS A 93 -15.47 -12.47 2.35
CA HIS A 93 -16.17 -12.54 3.64
C HIS A 93 -15.09 -12.60 4.71
N ASN A 94 -14.32 -11.51 4.84
CA ASN A 94 -13.08 -11.55 5.59
C ASN A 94 -13.08 -10.61 6.80
N LYS A 95 -12.67 -11.19 7.93
CA LYS A 95 -12.28 -10.54 9.18
C LYS A 95 -11.31 -9.38 9.00
N VAL A 96 -10.55 -9.27 7.90
CA VAL A 96 -9.63 -8.15 7.62
C VAL A 96 -10.34 -6.80 7.68
N PHE A 97 -11.48 -6.64 7.00
CA PHE A 97 -12.16 -5.35 6.96
C PHE A 97 -12.80 -5.02 8.31
N ASP A 98 -13.42 -6.01 8.97
CA ASP A 98 -13.93 -5.87 10.32
C ASP A 98 -12.83 -5.51 11.32
N PHE A 99 -11.68 -6.16 11.24
CA PHE A 99 -10.51 -5.87 12.07
C PHE A 99 -10.05 -4.44 11.87
N TYR A 100 -9.95 -3.98 10.61
CA TYR A 100 -9.62 -2.59 10.31
C TYR A 100 -10.64 -1.63 10.95
N LEU A 101 -11.94 -1.82 10.71
CA LEU A 101 -12.98 -0.92 11.25
C LEU A 101 -12.96 -0.88 12.78
N GLN A 102 -12.85 -2.04 13.44
CA GLN A 102 -12.83 -2.16 14.90
C GLN A 102 -11.59 -1.49 15.52
N ASN A 103 -10.44 -1.54 14.84
CA ASN A 103 -9.17 -1.02 15.36
C ASN A 103 -8.75 0.31 14.71
N ARG A 104 -9.56 0.89 13.81
CA ARG A 104 -9.20 2.05 12.99
C ARG A 104 -8.62 3.22 13.79
N LYS A 105 -9.26 3.60 14.89
CA LYS A 105 -8.80 4.71 15.74
C LYS A 105 -7.40 4.46 16.32
N THR A 106 -7.08 3.21 16.64
CA THR A 106 -5.76 2.80 17.15
C THR A 106 -4.75 2.78 16.00
N ILE A 107 -5.07 2.11 14.90
CA ILE A 107 -4.22 2.00 13.71
C ILE A 107 -3.79 3.38 13.20
N LEU A 108 -4.70 4.35 13.15
CA LEU A 108 -4.39 5.73 12.69
C LEU A 108 -3.35 6.44 13.57
N LYS A 109 -3.19 6.03 14.83
CA LYS A 109 -2.26 6.63 15.80
C LYS A 109 -0.96 5.84 15.95
N GLU A 110 -0.95 4.57 15.56
CA GLU A 110 0.22 3.72 15.68
C GLU A 110 1.32 4.11 14.67
N GLU A 111 2.54 3.79 15.06
CA GLU A 111 3.74 4.03 14.26
C GLU A 111 4.75 2.92 14.58
N VAL A 112 5.26 2.29 13.53
CA VAL A 112 6.34 1.32 13.63
C VAL A 112 7.63 2.11 13.89
N LYS A 113 8.36 1.70 14.92
CA LYS A 113 9.65 2.33 15.24
C LYS A 113 10.77 1.65 14.48
N SER A 114 11.83 2.39 14.18
CA SER A 114 13.03 1.86 13.54
C SER A 114 13.65 0.69 14.31
N TYR A 115 14.45 -0.10 13.60
CA TYR A 115 15.27 -1.14 14.19
C TYR A 115 16.36 -0.49 15.04
N LEU A 116 16.33 -0.69 16.35
CA LEU A 116 17.33 -0.13 17.28
C LEU A 116 18.13 -1.24 17.95
N ILE A 117 19.44 -1.05 18.02
CA ILE A 117 20.40 -1.96 18.66
C ILE A 117 21.11 -1.25 19.81
N SER A 118 21.37 -1.99 20.89
CA SER A 118 22.23 -1.54 21.99
C SER A 118 23.62 -2.11 21.83
N GLU A 119 24.62 -1.24 21.86
CA GLU A 119 26.02 -1.62 22.01
C GLU A 119 26.41 -1.77 23.49
N LYS A 120 27.56 -2.43 23.73
CA LYS A 120 28.04 -2.74 25.09
C LYS A 120 28.33 -1.52 25.97
N ASP A 121 28.56 -0.36 25.35
CA ASP A 121 28.82 0.93 26.01
C ASP A 121 27.54 1.74 26.27
N GLY A 122 26.37 1.21 25.92
CA GLY A 122 25.08 1.90 26.04
C GLY A 122 24.73 2.80 24.86
N LEU A 123 25.55 2.83 23.80
CA LEU A 123 25.20 3.49 22.55
C LEU A 123 24.00 2.79 21.91
N VAL A 124 23.06 3.59 21.41
CA VAL A 124 21.91 3.11 20.64
C VAL A 124 22.12 3.49 19.18
N MET A 125 22.14 2.51 18.29
CA MET A 125 22.25 2.72 16.86
C MET A 125 20.95 2.32 16.16
N GLU A 126 20.62 3.06 15.11
CA GLU A 126 19.55 2.73 14.18
C GLU A 126 20.12 1.94 13.02
N LEU A 127 19.54 0.77 12.73
CA LEU A 127 19.91 -0.04 11.59
C LEU A 127 18.97 0.26 10.42
N ILE A 128 19.54 0.74 9.32
CA ILE A 128 18.85 1.05 8.06
C ILE A 128 19.33 0.06 7.00
N ILE A 129 18.39 -0.53 6.26
CA ILE A 129 18.67 -1.47 5.17
C ILE A 129 18.19 -0.85 3.86
N ASP A 130 19.09 -0.71 2.88
CA ASP A 130 18.78 -0.03 1.61
C ASP A 130 17.88 -0.86 0.68
N ASP A 131 18.02 -2.20 0.69
CA ASP A 131 17.22 -3.15 -0.11
C ASP A 131 16.21 -3.86 0.78
N SER A 132 15.14 -3.14 1.13
CA SER A 132 14.12 -3.61 2.04
C SER A 132 12.72 -3.47 1.45
N ARG A 133 11.80 -4.31 1.95
CA ARG A 133 10.39 -4.27 1.58
C ARG A 133 9.67 -3.26 2.47
N HIS A 134 9.05 -2.27 1.85
CA HIS A 134 8.21 -1.27 2.50
C HIS A 134 6.74 -1.65 2.41
N VAL A 135 5.98 -1.25 3.42
CA VAL A 135 4.54 -1.38 3.50
C VAL A 135 3.94 0.00 3.71
N LYS A 136 3.06 0.41 2.81
CA LYS A 136 2.38 1.70 2.83
C LYS A 136 0.87 1.51 2.87
N PHE A 137 0.22 2.13 3.83
CA PHE A 137 -1.23 2.12 4.00
C PHE A 137 -1.81 3.50 3.72
N TYR A 138 -2.93 3.53 2.98
CA TYR A 138 -3.77 4.71 2.80
C TYR A 138 -5.08 4.46 3.54
N LEU A 139 -5.22 5.06 4.72
CA LEU A 139 -6.28 4.75 5.66
C LEU A 139 -7.31 5.88 5.67
N GLY A 140 -8.57 5.58 5.37
CA GLY A 140 -9.63 6.58 5.42
C GLY A 140 -9.71 7.24 6.82
N ALA A 141 -9.80 8.56 6.88
CA ALA A 141 -9.86 9.39 8.10
C ALA A 141 -10.82 10.56 7.88
N GLY A 142 -12.13 10.29 7.99
CA GLY A 142 -13.17 11.23 7.59
C GLY A 142 -13.13 11.46 6.07
N GLU A 143 -12.95 12.72 5.65
CA GLU A 143 -12.91 13.10 4.23
C GLU A 143 -11.54 12.92 3.56
N LYS A 144 -10.50 12.65 4.35
CA LYS A 144 -9.10 12.52 3.92
C LYS A 144 -8.59 11.11 4.14
N TYR A 145 -7.41 10.81 3.60
CA TYR A 145 -6.65 9.60 3.90
C TYR A 145 -5.41 9.97 4.71
N ILE A 146 -5.10 9.15 5.71
CA ILE A 146 -3.83 9.20 6.44
C ILE A 146 -2.93 8.12 5.85
N VAL A 147 -1.71 8.51 5.50
CA VAL A 147 -0.69 7.59 5.01
C VAL A 147 0.14 7.09 6.19
N LYS A 148 0.36 5.78 6.26
CA LYS A 148 1.26 5.13 7.21
C LYS A 148 2.22 4.28 6.42
N GLU A 149 3.51 4.38 6.71
CA GLU A 149 4.54 3.67 5.98
C GLU A 149 5.56 3.14 6.98
N TYR A 150 6.09 1.95 6.70
CA TYR A 150 7.19 1.37 7.46
C TYR A 150 7.95 0.35 6.63
N ASP A 151 9.20 0.13 7.01
CA ASP A 151 10.05 -0.91 6.48
C ASP A 151 9.77 -2.24 7.21
N ALA A 152 9.48 -3.30 6.47
CA ALA A 152 9.21 -4.63 7.03
C ALA A 152 10.40 -5.18 7.84
N TYR A 153 11.62 -4.74 7.55
CA TYR A 153 12.82 -5.08 8.30
C TYR A 153 12.74 -4.61 9.77
N GLN A 154 12.03 -3.51 10.04
CA GLN A 154 11.78 -3.01 11.41
C GLN A 154 10.95 -3.97 12.27
N LEU A 155 10.35 -5.00 11.67
CA LEU A 155 9.59 -6.04 12.35
C LEU A 155 10.42 -7.29 12.63
N THR A 156 11.69 -7.32 12.24
CA THR A 156 12.59 -8.48 12.40
C THR A 156 13.40 -8.38 13.69
N ASN A 157 13.99 -9.50 14.10
CA ASN A 157 14.88 -9.59 15.25
C ASN A 157 16.07 -10.51 14.93
N MET A 158 17.28 -10.03 15.16
CA MET A 158 18.49 -10.86 15.14
C MET A 158 18.80 -11.33 16.57
N GLU A 159 18.51 -12.61 16.87
CA GLU A 159 18.54 -13.13 18.24
C GLU A 159 19.92 -13.14 18.91
N ASN A 160 21.02 -13.19 18.14
CA ASN A 160 22.32 -13.59 18.68
C ASN A 160 23.34 -12.47 18.89
N ASP A 161 23.25 -11.32 18.22
CA ASP A 161 24.27 -10.26 18.34
C ASP A 161 23.71 -8.84 18.47
N GLN A 162 22.56 -8.56 17.85
CA GLN A 162 22.02 -7.20 17.73
C GLN A 162 20.49 -7.22 17.75
N PRO A 163 19.86 -7.58 18.90
CA PRO A 163 18.42 -7.70 18.99
C PRO A 163 17.75 -6.34 18.79
N ASN A 164 16.66 -6.34 18.02
CA ASN A 164 15.85 -5.16 17.80
C ASN A 164 15.06 -4.83 19.05
N GLN A 165 15.41 -3.73 19.72
CA GLN A 165 14.71 -3.28 20.93
C GLN A 165 13.22 -3.02 20.71
N ASN A 166 12.81 -2.71 19.49
CA ASN A 166 11.41 -2.43 19.14
C ASN A 166 10.65 -3.66 18.63
N PHE A 167 11.27 -4.85 18.54
CA PHE A 167 10.68 -6.03 17.91
C PHE A 167 9.29 -6.38 18.46
N GLU A 168 9.19 -6.61 19.77
CA GLU A 168 7.95 -7.00 20.44
C GLU A 168 6.89 -5.90 20.33
N ARG A 169 7.28 -4.65 20.58
CA ARG A 169 6.39 -3.48 20.46
C ARG A 169 5.82 -3.42 19.05
N ASN A 170 6.66 -3.43 18.03
CA ASN A 170 6.25 -3.28 16.64
C ASN A 170 5.34 -4.43 16.21
N ASN A 171 5.69 -5.68 16.53
CA ASN A 171 4.87 -6.85 16.20
C ASN A 171 3.54 -6.90 16.97
N SER A 172 3.41 -6.16 18.07
CA SER A 172 2.16 -6.06 18.83
C SER A 172 1.13 -5.10 18.22
N LEU A 173 1.56 -4.15 17.37
CA LEU A 173 0.73 -3.09 16.79
C LEU A 173 -0.43 -3.64 15.95
N LYS A 174 -1.59 -2.97 16.01
CA LYS A 174 -2.76 -3.31 15.20
C LYS A 174 -2.51 -3.06 13.72
N LEU A 175 -1.74 -2.05 13.36
CA LEU A 175 -1.30 -1.77 11.98
C LEU A 175 -0.54 -2.98 11.40
N VAL A 176 0.42 -3.52 12.16
CA VAL A 176 1.21 -4.69 11.73
C VAL A 176 0.35 -5.96 11.67
N LYS A 177 -0.57 -6.14 12.63
CA LYS A 177 -1.54 -7.26 12.59
C LYS A 177 -2.50 -7.17 11.41
N LEU A 178 -2.88 -5.95 10.99
CA LEU A 178 -3.67 -5.73 9.78
C LEU A 178 -2.91 -6.19 8.54
N GLN A 179 -1.63 -5.80 8.39
CA GLN A 179 -0.77 -6.28 7.29
C GLN A 179 -0.71 -7.82 7.27
N LYS A 180 -0.38 -8.45 8.41
CA LYS A 180 -0.31 -9.93 8.48
C LYS A 180 -1.61 -10.60 8.06
N SER A 181 -2.75 -10.05 8.49
CA SER A 181 -4.08 -10.57 8.12
C SER A 181 -4.37 -10.43 6.61
N ILE A 182 -3.81 -9.40 5.96
CA ILE A 182 -3.92 -9.20 4.51
C ILE A 182 -2.99 -10.18 3.78
N ASP A 183 -1.75 -10.35 4.25
CA ASP A 183 -0.80 -11.30 3.67
C ASP A 183 -1.36 -12.74 3.72
N ASP A 184 -1.96 -13.13 4.85
CA ASP A 184 -2.65 -14.43 5.01
C ASP A 184 -3.81 -14.60 4.02
N LEU A 185 -4.60 -13.53 3.80
CA LEU A 185 -5.69 -13.54 2.82
C LEU A 185 -5.19 -13.71 1.39
N ILE A 186 -4.07 -13.07 1.04
CA ILE A 186 -3.53 -13.10 -0.31
C ILE A 186 -2.90 -14.46 -0.60
N ASN A 187 -2.19 -15.04 0.36
CA ASN A 187 -1.48 -16.32 0.20
C ASN A 187 -2.41 -17.55 0.20
N THR A 188 -3.67 -17.40 0.61
CA THR A 188 -4.67 -18.49 0.67
C THR A 188 -5.60 -18.56 -0.54
N GLN A 189 -5.46 -17.62 -1.50
CA GLN A 189 -6.24 -17.57 -2.76
C GLN A 189 -5.47 -18.15 -3.93
#